data_AF-A0A6V7I3I5-F1
#
_entry.id   AF-A0A6V7I3I5-F1
#
_cell.length_a   1.000
_cell.length_b   1.000
_cell.length_c   1.000
_cell.angle_alpha   90.00
_cell.angle_beta   90.00
_cell.angle_gamma   90.00
#
_symmetry.space_group_name_H-M   'P 1'
#
loop_
_entity.id
_entity.type
_entity.pdbx_description
1 polymer ?
#
loop_
_entity_poly.entity_id
_entity_poly.type
_entity_poly.pdbx_seq_one_letter_code
_entity_poly.pdbx_strand_id
1 'polypeptide(L)' 'GTVCEVCKRTLARRLGKQGYECRDCLLKCHKHCHVKVESMCSTSTIQSLE' A
#
# COMPACT_ATOMS: atom_id res chain seq x y z
N GLY A 1 -7.53 12.27 6.43
CA GLY A 1 -6.66 12.10 5.24
C GLY A 1 -6.23 10.66 5.17
N THR A 2 -5.78 10.16 4.03
CA THR A 2 -5.34 8.76 3.93
C THR A 2 -4.01 8.60 4.66
N VAL A 3 -3.92 7.65 5.61
CA VAL A 3 -2.70 7.40 6.39
C VAL A 3 -1.94 6.24 5.76
N CYS A 4 -0.62 6.38 5.66
CA CYS A 4 0.26 5.30 5.24
C CYS A 4 0.44 4.30 6.38
N GLU A 5 0.12 3.03 6.14
CA GLU A 5 0.20 2.00 7.17
C GLU A 5 1.63 1.57 7.51
N VAL A 6 2.61 1.93 6.68
CA VAL A 6 4.03 1.62 6.88
C VAL A 6 4.70 2.67 7.78
N CYS A 7 4.70 3.94 7.37
CA CYS A 7 5.41 5.00 8.10
C CYS A 7 4.51 5.84 9.02
N LYS A 8 3.21 5.52 9.07
CA LYS A 8 2.18 6.20 9.88
C LYS A 8 2.04 7.71 9.60
N ARG A 9 2.52 8.19 8.44
CA ARG A 9 2.33 9.58 7.98
C ARG A 9 1.20 9.69 6.97
N THR A 10 0.59 10.87 6.87
CA THR A 10 -0.50 11.14 5.93
C THR A 10 0.00 11.17 4.48
N LEU A 11 -0.75 10.57 3.56
CA LEU A 11 -0.62 10.74 2.12
C LEU A 11 -1.11 12.15 1.75
N ALA A 12 -0.19 13.01 1.30
CA ALA A 12 -0.50 14.40 0.99
C ALA A 12 -1.58 14.49 -0.10
N ARG A 13 -2.66 15.25 0.15
CA ARG A 13 -3.73 15.53 -0.82
C ARG A 13 -3.26 16.56 -1.87
N ARG A 14 -2.29 16.17 -2.70
CA ARG A 14 -1.82 16.95 -3.84
C ARG A 14 -2.25 16.24 -5.12
N LEU A 15 -2.32 16.98 -6.24
CA LEU A 15 -2.63 16.40 -7.55
C LEU A 15 -1.59 15.33 -7.92
N GLY A 16 -2.05 14.22 -8.48
CA GLY A 16 -1.21 13.08 -8.87
C GLY A 16 -1.42 11.83 -8.00
N LYS A 17 -0.74 10.73 -8.37
CA LYS A 17 -0.75 9.49 -7.58
C LYS A 17 0.19 9.65 -6.39
N GLN A 18 -0.33 9.57 -5.17
CA GLN A 18 0.43 9.85 -3.94
C GLN A 18 0.90 8.59 -3.20
N GLY A 19 0.28 7.45 -3.54
CA GLY A 19 0.53 6.17 -2.90
C GLY A 19 -0.11 5.03 -3.66
N TYR A 20 -0.14 3.88 -3.00
CA TYR A 20 -0.78 2.67 -3.45
C TYR A 20 -1.83 2.23 -2.44
N GLU A 21 -2.86 1.56 -2.93
CA GLU A 21 -3.85 0.86 -2.14
C GLU A 21 -3.96 -0.56 -2.69
N CYS A 22 -3.77 -1.56 -1.83
CA CYS A 22 -4.01 -2.95 -2.21
C CYS A 22 -5.50 -3.16 -2.46
N ARG A 23 -5.86 -3.83 -3.55
CA ARG A 23 -7.28 -4.06 -3.89
C ARG A 23 -7.95 -5.06 -2.96
N ASP A 24 -7.17 -5.98 -2.39
CA ASP A 24 -7.71 -7.10 -1.63
C ASP A 24 -7.73 -6.80 -0.12
N CYS A 25 -6.58 -6.42 0.46
CA CYS A 25 -6.50 -6.12 1.90
C CYS A 25 -6.68 -4.63 2.23
N LEU A 26 -6.88 -3.77 1.23
CA LEU A 26 -7.09 -2.33 1.40
C LEU A 26 -5.93 -1.57 2.08
N LEU A 27 -4.75 -2.20 2.22
CA LEU A 27 -3.55 -1.58 2.79
C LEU A 27 -3.15 -0.37 1.95
N LYS A 28 -3.00 0.78 2.62
CA LYS A 28 -2.67 2.06 1.99
C LYS A 28 -1.25 2.49 2.36
N CYS A 29 -0.41 2.81 1.39
CA CYS A 29 0.97 3.23 1.67
C CYS A 29 1.50 4.29 0.68
N HIS A 30 2.54 5.04 1.07
CA HIS A 30 3.28 5.90 0.13
C HIS A 30 3.97 5.06 -0.94
N LYS A 31 4.28 5.69 -2.08
CA LYS A 31 5.01 5.03 -3.16
C LYS A 31 6.34 4.41 -2.71
N HIS A 32 7.15 5.16 -1.98
CA HIS A 32 8.42 4.66 -1.43
C HIS A 32 8.25 3.69 -0.26
N CYS A 33 7.06 3.62 0.35
CA CYS A 33 6.77 2.74 1.46
C CYS A 33 6.34 1.37 0.97
N HIS A 34 5.87 1.25 -0.27
CA HIS A 34 5.42 -0.02 -0.85
C HIS A 34 6.49 -1.12 -0.76
N VAL A 35 7.74 -0.78 -1.06
CA VAL A 35 8.87 -1.72 -0.97
C VAL A 35 9.32 -2.05 0.46
N LYS A 36 8.74 -1.38 1.46
CA LYS A 36 9.02 -1.58 2.89
C LYS A 36 7.87 -2.29 3.61
N VAL A 37 6.85 -2.74 2.88
CA VAL A 37 5.75 -3.51 3.46
C VAL A 37 6.30 -4.91 3.81
N GLU A 38 6.32 -5.23 5.10
CA GLU A 38 6.83 -6.52 5.59
C GLU A 38 5.81 -7.65 5.42
N SER A 39 4.51 -7.33 5.41
CA SER A 39 3.43 -8.30 5.29
C SER A 39 3.01 -8.54 3.85
N MET A 40 2.94 -9.80 3.41
CA MET A 40 2.22 -10.14 2.18
C MET A 40 0.71 -10.07 2.40
N CYS A 41 -0.02 -9.64 1.38
CA CYS A 41 -1.48 -9.67 1.41
C CYS A 41 -1.96 -11.13 1.46
N SER A 42 -2.72 -11.49 2.50
CA SER A 42 -3.22 -12.85 2.74
C SER A 42 -4.16 -13.37 1.65
N THR A 43 -4.79 -12.46 0.91
CA THR A 43 -5.69 -12.76 -0.22
C THR A 43 -4.99 -12.69 -1.56
N SER A 44 -3.67 -12.42 -1.58
CA SER A 44 -2.91 -12.32 -2.81
C SER A 44 -2.84 -13.67 -3.51
N THR A 45 -3.34 -13.75 -4.74
CA THR A 45 -3.22 -14.95 -5.60
C THR A 45 -1.89 -15.02 -6.35
N ILE A 46 -0.97 -14.06 -6.11
CA ILE A 46 0.32 -14.01 -6.81
C ILE A 46 1.19 -15.25 -6.56
N GLN A 47 1.06 -15.89 -5.40
CA GLN A 47 1.78 -17.12 -5.09
C GLN A 47 1.22 -18.36 -5.83
N SER A 48 0.05 -18.26 -6.47
CA SER A 48 -0.62 -19.37 -7.13
C SER A 48 -0.47 -19.39 -8.66
N LEU A 49 0.41 -18.54 -9.21
CA LEU A 49 0.65 -18.38 -10.65
C LEU A 49 1.78 -19.29 -11.20
N GLU A 50 1.95 -20.50 -10.64
CA GLU A 50 2.91 -21.49 -11.18
C GLU A 50 2.54 -21.99 -12.58
#